data_AF-A0A6N9PZ24-F1
#
_entry.id   AF-A0A6N9PZ24-F1
#
_cell.length_a   1.000
_cell.length_b   1.000
_cell.length_c   1.000
_cell.angle_alpha   90.00
_cell.angle_beta   90.00
_cell.angle_gamma   90.00
#
_symmetry.space_group_name_H-M   'P 1'
#
loop_
_entity.id
_entity.type
_entity.pdbx_description
1 polymer ?
#
loop_
_entity_poly.entity_id
_entity_poly.type
_entity_poly.pdbx_seq_one_letter_code
_entity_poly.pdbx_strand_id
1 'polypeptide(L)'
;MPNHVTNIIEIKVDPARVNALFETVKNDEYGLGSIDFNKPIPMPLELDIEESSMTARGLKAYKDFIEVYTFNGKKEDFNLLNILEKSEQAFLRVRSDIDRAVWDLDKQAFQNEQKYGAPTWY
;
A
#
# COMPACT_ATOMS: atom_id res chain seq x y z
N MET A 1 8.77 13.66 23.96
CA MET A 1 7.39 13.80 23.45
C MET A 1 6.73 12.43 23.42
N PRO A 2 5.40 12.31 23.52
CA PRO A 2 4.70 11.03 23.73
C PRO A 2 4.94 9.94 22.67
N ASN A 3 5.49 10.25 21.49
CA ASN A 3 5.70 9.30 20.39
C ASN A 3 7.17 9.27 19.88
N HIS A 4 8.16 9.45 20.74
CA HIS A 4 9.57 9.36 20.33
C HIS A 4 10.05 7.89 20.35
N VAL A 5 10.46 7.39 19.18
CA VAL A 5 11.12 6.09 19.05
C VAL A 5 12.60 6.30 18.77
N THR A 6 13.46 5.69 19.57
CA THR A 6 14.91 5.64 19.33
C THR A 6 15.29 4.23 18.90
N ASN A 7 15.81 4.08 17.68
CA ASN A 7 16.37 2.82 17.19
C ASN A 7 17.89 2.87 17.28
N ILE A 8 18.50 1.85 17.89
CA ILE A 8 19.96 1.67 17.93
C ILE A 8 20.31 0.53 16.97
N ILE A 9 21.08 0.84 15.92
CA ILE A 9 21.44 -0.11 14.87
C ILE A 9 22.95 -0.26 14.83
N GLU A 10 23.45 -1.49 14.97
CA GLU A 10 24.87 -1.81 14.81
C GLU A 10 25.10 -2.47 13.44
N ILE A 11 25.95 -1.88 12.59
CA ILE A 11 26.28 -2.40 11.25
C ILE A 11 27.76 -2.80 11.23
N LYS A 12 28.04 -4.10 11.06
CA LYS A 12 29.40 -4.66 11.00
C LYS A 12 29.79 -4.97 9.56
N VAL A 13 30.32 -3.98 8.86
CA VAL A 13 30.77 -4.08 7.45
C VAL A 13 32.05 -3.26 7.28
N ASP A 14 32.74 -3.45 6.16
CA ASP A 14 33.87 -2.61 5.76
C ASP A 14 33.58 -1.10 5.97
N PRO A 15 34.47 -0.33 6.63
CA PRO A 15 34.23 1.07 6.96
C PRO A 15 33.92 1.97 5.77
N ALA A 16 34.53 1.73 4.60
CA ALA A 16 34.25 2.53 3.42
C ALA A 16 32.83 2.26 2.89
N ARG A 17 32.38 1.01 2.94
CA ARG A 17 30.98 0.64 2.64
C ARG A 17 29.99 1.25 3.62
N VAL A 18 30.31 1.28 4.91
CA VAL A 18 29.46 1.90 5.94
C VAL A 18 29.30 3.40 5.66
N ASN A 19 30.40 4.09 5.37
CA ASN A 19 30.37 5.51 5.06
C ASN A 19 29.55 5.79 3.79
N ALA A 20 29.76 5.01 2.72
CA ALA A 20 28.99 5.14 1.48
C ALA A 20 27.49 4.91 1.70
N LEU A 21 27.11 3.94 2.54
CA LEU A 21 25.71 3.69 2.89
C LEU A 21 25.09 4.89 3.61
N PHE A 22 25.73 5.41 4.66
CA PHE A 22 25.22 6.58 5.38
C PHE A 22 25.16 7.84 4.52
N GLU A 23 26.14 8.05 3.63
CA GLU A 23 26.08 9.14 2.65
C GLU A 23 24.92 9.02 1.67
N THR A 24 24.55 7.78 1.30
CA THR A 24 23.44 7.52 0.37
C THR A 24 22.08 7.75 1.01
N VAL A 25 21.90 7.37 2.28
CA VAL A 25 20.59 7.42 2.95
C VAL A 25 20.39 8.66 3.83
N LYS A 26 21.39 9.54 3.97
CA LYS A 26 21.26 10.75 4.78
C LYS A 26 20.11 11.63 4.30
N ASN A 27 19.47 12.36 5.22
CA ASN A 27 18.61 13.46 4.84
C ASN A 27 19.47 14.64 4.37
N ASP A 28 19.10 15.27 3.25
CA ASP A 28 19.91 16.33 2.64
C ASP A 28 19.89 17.65 3.43
N GLU A 29 18.88 17.88 4.27
CA GLU A 29 18.78 19.02 5.18
C GLU A 29 19.66 18.82 6.43
N TYR A 30 19.65 17.62 7.02
CA TYR A 30 20.32 17.35 8.30
C TYR A 30 21.72 16.73 8.15
N GLY A 31 22.04 16.15 7.00
CA GLY A 31 23.36 15.59 6.69
C GLY A 31 23.66 14.25 7.36
N LEU A 32 24.95 13.88 7.42
CA LEU A 32 25.43 12.62 7.98
C LEU A 32 24.99 12.45 9.45
N GLY A 33 24.48 11.26 9.79
CA GLY A 33 23.90 10.96 11.10
C GLY A 33 22.36 11.03 11.13
N SER A 34 21.75 11.60 10.09
CA SER A 34 20.32 11.45 9.80
C SER A 34 20.07 10.30 8.82
N ILE A 35 18.84 9.81 8.77
CA ILE A 35 18.38 8.83 7.78
C ILE A 35 17.08 9.36 7.17
N ASP A 36 17.08 9.54 5.85
CA ASP A 36 15.88 9.75 5.06
C ASP A 36 15.34 8.39 4.59
N PHE A 37 14.22 7.97 5.17
CA PHE A 37 13.60 6.69 4.87
C PHE A 37 13.08 6.60 3.42
N ASN A 38 12.83 7.74 2.77
CA ASN A 38 12.39 7.74 1.37
C ASN A 38 13.49 7.35 0.39
N LYS A 39 14.77 7.39 0.80
CA LYS A 39 15.90 6.98 -0.07
C LYS A 39 16.03 5.47 -0.21
N PRO A 40 16.08 4.67 0.87
CA PRO A 40 16.17 3.22 0.76
C PRO A 40 14.82 2.57 0.38
N ILE A 41 13.71 3.10 0.89
CA ILE A 41 12.36 2.56 0.64
C ILE A 41 11.45 3.76 0.33
N PRO A 42 11.47 4.27 -0.91
CA PRO A 42 10.56 5.35 -1.30
C PRO A 42 9.12 4.88 -1.15
N MET A 43 8.22 5.82 -0.85
CA MET A 43 6.79 5.60 -0.94
C MET A 43 6.44 5.04 -2.33
N PRO A 44 5.89 3.82 -2.44
CA PRO A 44 5.36 3.30 -3.69
C PRO A 44 4.27 4.24 -4.23
N LEU A 45 4.33 4.58 -5.52
CA LEU A 45 3.35 5.48 -6.15
C LEU A 45 1.93 4.93 -6.03
N GLU A 46 1.79 3.60 -6.00
CA GLU A 46 0.50 2.93 -5.79
C GLU A 46 -0.16 3.26 -4.46
N LEU A 47 0.63 3.55 -3.41
CA LEU A 47 0.14 3.92 -2.08
C LEU A 47 -0.15 5.42 -1.94
N ASP A 48 0.25 6.24 -2.92
CA ASP A 48 -0.01 7.68 -2.97
C ASP A 48 -1.43 7.97 -3.48
N ILE A 49 -2.41 7.46 -2.74
CA ILE A 49 -3.83 7.70 -2.96
C ILE A 49 -4.43 8.36 -1.71
N GLU A 50 -5.54 9.07 -1.87
CA GLU A 50 -6.18 9.77 -0.76
C GLU A 50 -6.63 8.82 0.35
N GLU A 51 -6.29 9.15 1.60
CA GLU A 51 -6.90 8.54 2.77
C GLU A 51 -8.14 9.37 3.16
N SER A 52 -9.32 8.87 2.82
CA SER A 52 -10.57 9.56 3.07
C SER A 52 -11.68 8.60 3.52
N SER A 53 -12.75 9.17 4.08
CA SER A 53 -13.97 8.39 4.37
C SER A 53 -14.61 7.81 3.10
N MET A 54 -14.28 8.33 1.92
CA MET A 54 -14.70 7.77 0.63
C MET A 54 -13.86 6.53 0.31
N THR A 55 -12.53 6.63 0.39
CA THR A 55 -11.61 5.48 0.20
C THR A 55 -11.94 4.34 1.16
N ALA A 56 -12.23 4.62 2.42
CA ALA A 56 -12.60 3.59 3.40
C ALA A 56 -13.92 2.88 3.04
N ARG A 57 -14.93 3.62 2.56
CA ARG A 57 -16.22 3.05 2.14
C ARG A 57 -16.08 2.22 0.88
N GLY A 58 -15.31 2.70 -0.08
CA GLY A 58 -15.11 2.03 -1.34
C GLY A 58 -14.22 0.79 -1.21
N LEU A 59 -13.15 0.83 -0.40
CA LEU A 59 -12.38 -0.35 0.00
C LEU A 59 -13.29 -1.43 0.60
N LYS A 60 -14.25 -1.04 1.45
CA LYS A 60 -15.25 -1.97 1.98
C LYS A 60 -16.12 -2.56 0.85
N ALA A 61 -16.61 -1.75 -0.07
CA ALA A 61 -17.41 -2.24 -1.20
C ALA A 61 -16.62 -3.22 -2.09
N TYR A 62 -15.32 -2.98 -2.30
CA TYR A 62 -14.46 -3.90 -3.03
C TYR A 62 -14.24 -5.20 -2.26
N LYS A 63 -14.04 -5.14 -0.93
CA LYS A 63 -13.98 -6.35 -0.08
C LYS A 63 -15.26 -7.16 -0.13
N ASP A 64 -16.43 -6.52 -0.09
CA ASP A 64 -17.73 -7.18 -0.25
C ASP A 64 -17.82 -7.91 -1.62
N PHE A 65 -17.33 -7.28 -2.69
CA PHE A 65 -17.22 -7.94 -4.00
C PHE A 65 -16.32 -9.17 -3.96
N ILE A 66 -15.16 -9.10 -3.29
CA ILE A 66 -14.23 -10.24 -3.17
C ILE A 66 -14.89 -11.40 -2.43
N GLU A 67 -15.68 -11.13 -1.39
CA GLU A 67 -16.44 -12.18 -0.69
C GLU A 67 -17.44 -12.88 -1.61
N VAL A 68 -18.17 -12.13 -2.43
CA VAL A 68 -19.10 -12.70 -3.42
C VAL A 68 -18.34 -13.45 -4.53
N TYR A 69 -17.25 -12.87 -5.03
CA TYR A 69 -16.43 -13.46 -6.10
C TYR A 69 -15.81 -14.79 -5.69
N THR A 70 -15.41 -14.90 -4.42
CA THR A 70 -14.77 -16.09 -3.87
C THR A 70 -15.75 -17.06 -3.18
N PHE A 71 -17.06 -16.76 -3.17
CA PHE A 71 -18.07 -17.49 -2.39
C PHE A 71 -18.10 -19.01 -2.64
N ASN A 72 -17.82 -19.44 -3.88
CA ASN A 72 -17.88 -20.85 -4.29
C ASN A 72 -16.54 -21.61 -4.13
N GLY A 73 -15.50 -20.99 -3.58
CA GLY A 73 -14.17 -21.60 -3.42
C GLY A 73 -13.45 -21.12 -2.18
N LYS A 74 -12.21 -21.58 -1.98
CA LYS A 74 -11.35 -20.98 -0.95
C LYS A 74 -10.65 -19.76 -1.53
N LYS A 75 -10.42 -18.72 -0.73
CA LYS A 75 -9.81 -17.47 -1.23
C LYS A 75 -8.44 -17.69 -1.86
N GLU A 76 -7.69 -18.69 -1.40
CA GLU A 76 -6.35 -19.02 -1.91
C GLU A 76 -6.39 -19.57 -3.35
N ASP A 77 -7.54 -20.05 -3.82
CA ASP A 77 -7.71 -20.58 -5.18
C ASP A 77 -7.85 -19.46 -6.22
N PHE A 78 -8.01 -18.20 -5.78
CA PHE A 78 -8.26 -17.05 -6.64
C PHE A 78 -7.05 -16.12 -6.73
N ASN A 79 -6.74 -15.68 -7.95
CA ASN A 79 -5.76 -14.62 -8.16
C ASN A 79 -6.40 -13.24 -7.91
N LEU A 80 -6.42 -12.81 -6.65
CA LEU A 80 -7.04 -11.54 -6.23
C LEU A 80 -6.28 -10.29 -6.72
N LEU A 81 -5.06 -10.44 -7.21
CA LEU A 81 -4.29 -9.34 -7.83
C LEU A 81 -4.67 -9.14 -9.30
N ASN A 82 -5.26 -10.14 -9.96
CA ASN A 82 -5.61 -10.10 -11.37
C ASN A 82 -7.01 -10.66 -11.61
N ILE A 83 -8.00 -9.97 -11.04
CA ILE A 83 -9.41 -10.31 -11.21
C ILE A 83 -9.87 -9.92 -12.60
N LEU A 84 -10.67 -10.79 -13.22
CA LEU A 84 -11.16 -10.57 -14.56
C LEU A 84 -12.21 -9.45 -14.58
N GLU A 85 -11.97 -8.42 -15.41
CA GLU A 85 -12.82 -7.22 -15.51
C GLU A 85 -14.31 -7.55 -15.69
N LYS A 86 -14.63 -8.63 -16.42
CA LYS A 86 -16.03 -9.05 -16.63
C LYS A 86 -16.78 -9.36 -15.32
N SER A 87 -16.08 -9.84 -14.30
CA SER A 87 -16.66 -10.15 -12.98
C SER A 87 -16.98 -8.88 -12.21
N GLU A 88 -16.07 -7.90 -12.26
CA GLU A 88 -16.26 -6.57 -11.67
C GLU A 88 -17.44 -5.86 -12.35
N GLN A 89 -17.49 -5.88 -13.70
CA GLN A 89 -18.60 -5.32 -14.48
C GLN A 89 -19.95 -5.97 -14.13
N ALA A 90 -19.98 -7.29 -13.92
CA ALA A 90 -21.20 -7.98 -13.51
C ALA A 90 -21.69 -7.53 -12.12
N PHE A 91 -20.76 -7.31 -11.18
CA PHE A 91 -21.08 -6.80 -9.85
C PHE A 91 -21.59 -5.36 -9.88
N LEU A 92 -20.91 -4.48 -10.60
CA LEU A 92 -21.31 -3.06 -10.73
C LEU A 92 -22.66 -2.87 -11.43
N ARG A 93 -23.07 -3.80 -12.31
CA ARG A 93 -24.42 -3.81 -12.89
C ARG A 93 -25.52 -4.04 -11.85
N VAL A 94 -25.23 -4.80 -10.79
CA VAL A 94 -26.18 -5.06 -9.69
C VAL A 94 -26.09 -3.97 -8.63
N ARG A 95 -24.90 -3.39 -8.43
CA ARG A 95 -24.60 -2.30 -7.49
C ARG A 95 -24.45 -0.96 -8.20
N SER A 96 -25.54 -0.51 -8.82
CA SER A 96 -25.60 0.81 -9.49
C SER A 96 -25.43 2.01 -8.53
N ASP A 97 -25.42 1.76 -7.22
CA ASP A 97 -25.11 2.74 -6.18
C ASP A 97 -23.61 3.08 -6.10
N ILE A 98 -22.74 2.30 -6.73
CA ILE A 98 -21.29 2.49 -6.72
C ILE A 98 -20.85 3.25 -7.98
N ASP A 99 -20.13 4.36 -7.80
CA ASP A 99 -19.51 5.09 -8.91
C ASP A 99 -18.27 4.35 -9.43
N ARG A 100 -18.18 4.21 -10.76
CA ARG A 100 -17.05 3.56 -11.43
C ARG A 100 -15.74 4.31 -11.21
N ALA A 101 -15.75 5.63 -11.12
CA ALA A 101 -14.54 6.40 -10.85
C ALA A 101 -13.98 6.12 -9.44
N VAL A 102 -14.86 5.81 -8.50
CA VAL A 102 -14.49 5.41 -7.13
C VAL A 102 -14.02 3.96 -7.11
N TRP A 103 -14.60 3.09 -7.94
CA TRP A 103 -14.26 1.67 -8.01
C TRP A 103 -12.78 1.38 -8.32
N ASP A 104 -12.17 2.14 -9.23
CA ASP A 104 -10.76 1.94 -9.59
C ASP A 104 -9.83 2.32 -8.42
N LEU A 105 -10.20 3.36 -7.65
CA LEU A 105 -9.50 3.74 -6.41
C LEU A 105 -9.62 2.65 -5.34
N ASP A 106 -10.82 2.06 -5.21
CA ASP A 106 -11.12 1.01 -4.24
C ASP A 106 -10.35 -0.28 -4.53
N LYS A 107 -10.28 -0.62 -5.82
CA LYS A 107 -9.47 -1.72 -6.34
C LYS A 107 -7.99 -1.50 -6.02
N GLN A 108 -7.48 -0.29 -6.26
CA GLN A 108 -6.10 0.06 -5.94
C GLN A 108 -5.83 -0.07 -4.44
N ALA A 109 -6.69 0.48 -3.59
CA ALA A 109 -6.57 0.36 -2.13
C ALA A 109 -6.57 -1.11 -1.65
N PHE A 110 -7.43 -1.95 -2.23
CA PHE A 110 -7.42 -3.39 -1.92
C PHE A 110 -6.13 -4.07 -2.38
N GLN A 111 -5.66 -3.79 -3.59
CA GLN A 111 -4.39 -4.34 -4.10
C GLN A 111 -3.20 -3.90 -3.24
N ASN A 112 -3.23 -2.68 -2.74
CA ASN A 112 -2.22 -2.15 -1.82
C ASN A 112 -2.19 -2.93 -0.50
N GLU A 113 -3.35 -3.23 0.10
CA GLU A 113 -3.40 -4.07 1.31
C GLU A 113 -2.79 -5.46 1.06
N GLN A 114 -3.03 -6.05 -0.12
CA GLN A 114 -2.46 -7.35 -0.47
C GLN A 114 -0.94 -7.30 -0.70
N LYS A 115 -0.42 -6.21 -1.28
CA LYS A 115 1.01 -6.07 -1.64
C LYS A 115 1.86 -5.55 -0.48
N TYR A 116 1.36 -4.57 0.26
CA TYR A 116 2.12 -3.77 1.24
C TYR A 116 1.58 -3.88 2.66
N GLY A 117 0.40 -4.48 2.86
CA GLY A 117 -0.25 -4.59 4.17
C GLY A 117 -1.02 -3.33 4.61
N ALA A 118 -1.10 -2.31 3.76
CA ALA A 118 -1.82 -1.06 4.00
C ALA A 118 -2.53 -0.59 2.72
N PRO A 119 -3.71 0.06 2.81
CA PRO A 119 -4.43 0.55 1.63
C PRO A 119 -3.81 1.82 1.02
N THR A 120 -3.21 2.67 1.85
CA THR A 120 -2.64 3.98 1.54
C THR A 120 -1.31 4.14 2.26
N TRP A 121 -0.50 5.13 1.87
CA TRP A 121 0.70 5.50 2.61
C TRP A 121 0.39 6.35 3.87
N TYR A 122 -0.70 7.10 3.80
CA TYR A 122 -1.18 8.00 4.84
C TYR A 122 -2.01 7.25 5.88
#